data_AF-A0A832BZN9-F1
#
_entry.id   AF-A0A832BZN9-F1
#
_cell.length_a   1.000
_cell.length_b   1.000
_cell.length_c   1.000
_cell.angle_alpha   90.00
_cell.angle_beta   90.00
_cell.angle_gamma   90.00
#
_symmetry.space_group_name_H-M   'P 1'
#
loop_
_entity.id
_entity.type
_entity.pdbx_description
1 polymer ?
#
loop_
_entity_poly.entity_id
_entity_poly.type
_entity_poly.pdbx_seq_one_letter_code
_entity_poly.pdbx_strand_id
1 'polypeptide(L)' 'QLVTDKKVIKLFQERIKEINSKLAKYETIKNFAILPRDFSIETGELTPTLKLKRKVIYEKYKDKIEKLYENTME' A
#
# COMPACT_ATOMS: atom_id res chain seq x y z
N GLN A 1 14.37 10.59 4.14
CA GLN A 1 13.79 9.38 3.49
C GLN A 1 12.43 9.80 2.93
N LEU A 2 12.19 9.70 1.61
CA LEU A 2 11.00 10.29 0.97
C LEU A 2 9.66 9.68 1.43
N VAL A 3 9.67 8.41 1.82
CA VAL A 3 8.46 7.67 2.21
C VAL A 3 7.83 8.14 3.53
N THR A 4 8.58 8.87 4.35
CA THR A 4 8.08 9.46 5.60
C THR A 4 7.86 10.96 5.47
N ASP A 5 8.10 11.54 4.29
CA ASP A 5 7.91 12.97 4.07
C ASP A 5 6.41 13.28 4.03
N LYS A 6 6.00 14.23 4.88
CA LYS A 6 4.60 14.67 4.98
C LYS A 6 4.04 15.17 3.65
N LYS A 7 4.86 15.81 2.81
CA LYS A 7 4.44 16.30 1.48
C LYS A 7 4.13 15.14 0.55
N VAL A 8 4.95 14.09 0.56
CA VAL A 8 4.75 12.88 -0.23
C VAL A 8 3.49 12.16 0.24
N ILE A 9 3.34 11.95 1.55
CA ILE A 9 2.15 11.31 2.12
C ILE A 9 0.88 12.09 1.74
N LYS A 10 0.90 13.42 1.85
CA LYS A 10 -0.23 14.28 1.49
C LYS A 10 -0.60 14.18 0.01
N LEU A 11 0.40 14.15 -0.89
CA LEU A 11 0.19 13.98 -2.32
C LEU A 11 -0.57 12.68 -2.63
N PHE A 12 -0.17 11.57 -2.01
CA PHE A 12 -0.86 10.28 -2.19
C PHE A 12 -2.26 10.28 -1.55
N GLN A 13 -2.44 10.92 -0.38
CA GLN A 13 -3.76 11.08 0.26
C GLN A 13 -4.75 11.81 -0.64
N GLU A 14 -4.34 12.92 -1.26
CA GLU A 14 -5.18 13.69 -2.17
C GLU A 14 -5.59 12.84 -3.38
N ARG A 15 -4.63 12.12 -3.97
CA ARG A 15 -4.91 11.22 -5.11
C ARG A 15 -5.86 10.09 -4.74
N ILE A 16 -5.70 9.47 -3.57
CA ILE A 16 -6.59 8.42 -3.08
C ILE A 16 -7.99 8.98 -2.84
N LYS A 17 -8.12 10.20 -2.31
CA LYS A 17 -9.42 10.86 -2.10
C LYS A 17 -10.16 11.08 -3.42
N GLU A 18 -9.46 11.49 -4.47
CA GLU A 18 -10.04 11.63 -5.82
C GLU A 18 -10.51 10.31 -6.43
N ILE A 19 -9.83 9.20 -6.13
CA ILE A 19 -10.22 7.87 -6.60
C ILE A 19 -11.45 7.40 -5.81
N ASN A 20 -11.39 7.52 -4.48
CA ASN A 20 -12.47 7.11 -3.58
C ASN A 20 -13.78 7.86 -3.83
N SER A 21 -13.75 9.11 -4.32
CA SER A 21 -14.97 9.85 -4.66
C SER A 21 -15.80 9.23 -5.79
N LYS A 22 -15.19 8.33 -6.57
CA LYS A 22 -15.82 7.61 -7.68
C LYS A 22 -16.23 6.17 -7.34
N LEU A 23 -15.91 5.71 -6.12
CA LEU A 23 -16.10 4.33 -5.70
C LEU A 23 -17.21 4.22 -4.65
N ALA A 24 -17.87 3.07 -4.58
CA ALA A 24 -18.80 2.80 -3.50
C ALA A 24 -18.06 2.70 -2.17
N LYS A 25 -18.75 2.99 -1.04
CA LYS A 25 -18.12 3.04 0.30
C LYS A 25 -17.34 1.77 0.68
N TYR A 26 -17.76 0.59 0.19
CA TYR A 26 -17.13 -0.70 0.46
C TYR A 26 -15.89 -0.98 -0.41
N GLU A 27 -15.71 -0.23 -1.51
CA GLU A 27 -14.56 -0.36 -2.42
C GLU A 27 -13.48 0.69 -2.15
N THR A 28 -13.80 1.71 -1.34
CA THR A 28 -12.84 2.78 -1.02
C THR A 28 -11.62 2.28 -0.27
N ILE A 29 -10.46 2.83 -0.61
CA ILE A 29 -9.20 2.62 0.10
C ILE A 29 -9.27 3.40 1.42
N LYS A 30 -9.24 2.71 2.55
CA LYS A 30 -9.30 3.33 3.90
C LYS A 30 -7.94 3.79 4.39
N ASN A 31 -6.92 2.94 4.21
CA ASN A 31 -5.57 3.16 4.70
C ASN A 31 -4.55 2.66 3.67
N PHE A 32 -3.36 3.27 3.65
CA PHE A 32 -2.28 2.92 2.74
C PHE A 32 -0.90 3.12 3.37
N ALA A 33 0.09 2.40 2.87
CA ALA A 33 1.50 2.57 3.25
C ALA A 33 2.35 2.80 2.00
N ILE A 34 3.35 3.67 2.10
CA ILE A 34 4.35 3.90 1.05
C ILE A 34 5.59 3.06 1.36
N LEU A 35 6.02 2.26 0.40
CA LEU A 35 7.23 1.44 0.51
C LEU A 35 8.45 2.20 -0.05
N PRO A 36 9.65 2.02 0.52
CA PRO A 36 10.87 2.71 0.07
C PRO A 36 11.46 2.14 -1.22
N ARG A 37 10.89 1.06 -1.74
CA ARG A 37 11.28 0.41 -2.98
C ARG A 37 10.09 -0.29 -3.62
N ASP A 38 10.23 -0.57 -4.90
CA ASP A 38 9.26 -1.36 -5.65
C ASP A 38 9.38 -2.86 -5.33
N PHE A 39 8.35 -3.61 -5.75
CA PHE A 39 8.42 -5.06 -5.78
C PHE A 39 9.42 -5.52 -6.84
N SER A 40 10.22 -6.54 -6.52
CA SER A 40 11.19 -7.10 -7.46
C SER A 40 11.02 -8.62 -7.60
N ILE A 41 11.48 -9.12 -8.75
CA ILE A 41 11.60 -10.55 -9.04
C ILE A 41 12.69 -11.17 -8.15
N GLU A 42 13.80 -10.47 -7.97
CA GLU A 42 14.97 -10.93 -7.19
C GLU A 42 14.62 -11.17 -5.73
N THR A 43 13.77 -10.30 -5.18
CA THR A 43 13.27 -10.38 -3.81
C THR A 43 12.04 -11.28 -3.67
N GLY A 44 11.60 -11.92 -4.75
CA GLY A 44 10.52 -12.91 -4.77
C GLY A 44 9.10 -12.36 -4.70
N GLU A 45 8.92 -11.04 -4.80
CA GLU A 45 7.60 -10.39 -4.70
C GLU A 45 6.86 -10.43 -6.05
N LEU A 46 7.60 -10.57 -7.15
CA LEU A 46 7.08 -10.72 -8.51
C LEU A 46 7.39 -12.10 -9.10
N THR A 47 6.53 -12.58 -9.99
CA THR A 47 6.87 -13.66 -10.93
C THR A 47 7.81 -13.13 -12.00
N PRO A 48 8.52 -14.00 -12.75
CA PRO A 48 9.27 -13.59 -13.93
C PRO A 48 8.42 -12.82 -14.97
N THR A 49 7.11 -13.03 -14.95
CA THR A 49 6.11 -12.33 -15.77
C THR A 49 5.52 -11.08 -15.10
N LEU A 50 6.16 -10.55 -14.05
CA LEU A 50 5.77 -9.34 -13.31
C LEU A 50 4.41 -9.42 -12.58
N LYS A 51 3.86 -10.62 -12.36
CA LYS A 51 2.66 -10.81 -11.55
C LYS A 51 3.02 -10.81 -10.07
N LEU A 52 2.15 -10.21 -9.24
CA LEU A 52 2.33 -10.15 -7.78
C LEU A 52 2.22 -11.53 -7.14
N LYS A 53 3.25 -11.93 -6.39
CA LYS A 53 3.22 -13.09 -5.50
C LYS A 53 2.65 -12.68 -4.14
N ARG A 54 1.31 -12.59 -4.07
CA ARG A 54 0.59 -12.08 -2.89
C ARG A 54 1.05 -12.71 -1.57
N LYS A 55 1.19 -14.03 -1.49
CA LYS A 55 1.62 -14.73 -0.26
C LYS A 55 2.95 -14.18 0.28
N VAL A 56 3.96 -14.04 -0.59
CA VAL A 56 5.28 -13.53 -0.22
C VAL A 56 5.19 -12.06 0.21
N ILE A 57 4.40 -11.25 -0.48
CA ILE A 57 4.18 -9.83 -0.13
C ILE A 57 3.51 -9.73 1.26
N TYR A 58 2.46 -10.52 1.52
CA TYR A 58 1.77 -10.53 2.81
C TYR A 58 2.69 -10.95 3.95
N GLU A 59 3.49 -12.00 3.77
CA GLU A 59 4.45 -12.46 4.78
C GLU A 59 5.53 -11.40 5.04
N LYS A 60 6.07 -10.78 3.99
CA LYS A 60 7.17 -9.82 4.08
C LYS A 60 6.77 -8.47 4.66
N TYR A 61 5.53 -8.05 4.44
CA TYR A 61 5.01 -6.76 4.90
C TYR A 61 3.93 -6.90 5.97
N LYS A 62 3.85 -8.07 6.62
CA LYS A 62 2.85 -8.42 7.63
C LYS A 62 2.66 -7.29 8.65
N ASP A 63 3.73 -6.88 9.32
CA ASP A 63 3.68 -5.83 10.36
C ASP A 63 3.15 -4.49 9.84
N LYS A 64 3.44 -4.13 8.57
CA LYS A 64 2.92 -2.91 7.97
C LYS A 64 1.44 -3.05 7.68
N ILE A 65 1.02 -4.19 7.15
CA ILE A 65 -0.38 -4.48 6.82
C ILE A 65 -1.22 -4.51 8.11
N GLU A 66 -0.76 -5.18 9.16
CA GLU A 66 -1.42 -5.22 10.46
C GLU A 66 -1.63 -3.82 11.04
N LYS A 67 -0.58 -2.97 11.03
CA LYS A 67 -0.69 -1.56 11.44
C LYS A 67 -1.72 -0.76 10.64
N LEU A 68 -1.90 -1.05 9.34
CA LEU A 68 -2.93 -0.37 8.54
C LEU A 68 -4.35 -0.76 8.99
N TYR A 69 -4.55 -2.01 9.43
CA TYR A 69 -5.84 -2.47 9.93
C TYR A 69 -6.12 -2.00 11.36
N GLU A 70 -5.11 -1.96 12.24
CA GLU A 70 -5.24 -1.38 13.58
C GLU A 70 -5.71 0.08 13.51
N ASN A 71 -5.09 0.89 12.65
CA ASN A 71 -5.47 2.29 12.42
C ASN A 71 -6.88 2.47 11.80
N THR A 72 -7.55 1.40 11.36
CA THR A 72 -8.93 1.45 10.83
C THR A 72 -9.97 1.09 11.91
N MET A 73 -9.54 0.47 13.01
CA MET A 73 -10.42 -0.08 14.05
C MET A 73 -10.67 0.89 15.22
N GLU A 74 -10.17 2.13 15.13
CA GLU A 74 -10.57 3.29 15.95
C GLU A 74 -11.63 4.12 15.22
#